data_AF-A0A3P7ZKG8-F1
#
_entry.id   AF-A0A3P7ZKG8-F1
#
_cell.length_a   1.000
_cell.length_b   1.000
_cell.length_c   1.000
_cell.angle_alpha   90.00
_cell.angle_beta   90.00
_cell.angle_gamma   90.00
#
_symmetry.space_group_name_H-M   'P 1'
#
loop_
_entity.id
_entity.type
_entity.pdbx_description
1 polymer ?
#
loop_
_entity_poly.entity_id
_entity_poly.type
_entity_poly.pdbx_seq_one_letter_code
_entity_poly.pdbx_strand_id
1 'polypeptide(L)'
;MNAVSYHFLEEQKEDVHHNVITDLQNGDAQTRRRLAVYCLKDAYLPLRLLDKLMCIVNNIEMARVTGVPLTYLLTRGQQVKVVSQLLRKAHEHGYLLPTYQSQQGDEFVGATVLEPRKGFYNEPIATLDFASLYPSIMMAHNLCYTTLLQVNTTPHGSTGGGIQALVQRYNLTDEDYIKTPTGAYFVKSHICHGILPEILQQLLSARKK
;
A
#
# COMPACT_ATOMS: atom_id res chain seq x y z
N MET A 1 -19.10 12.77 15.65
CA MET A 1 -18.07 13.03 16.68
C MET A 1 -18.29 12.24 17.96
N ASN A 2 -19.52 12.18 18.48
CA ASN A 2 -19.85 11.48 19.74
C ASN A 2 -19.52 10.00 19.70
N ALA A 3 -19.93 9.28 18.65
CA ALA A 3 -19.65 7.84 18.51
C ALA A 3 -18.14 7.53 18.51
N VAL A 4 -17.36 8.33 17.77
CA VAL A 4 -15.90 8.18 17.67
C VAL A 4 -15.21 8.51 19.00
N SER A 5 -15.67 9.57 19.68
CA SER A 5 -15.13 9.97 20.98
C SER A 5 -15.47 8.94 22.07
N TYR A 6 -16.67 8.35 22.05
CA TYR A 6 -17.03 7.29 22.98
C TYR A 6 -16.22 6.01 22.71
N HIS A 7 -16.08 5.61 21.45
CA HIS A 7 -15.33 4.42 21.07
C HIS A 7 -13.84 4.52 21.43
N PHE A 8 -13.21 5.67 21.14
CA PHE A 8 -11.77 5.81 21.35
C PHE A 8 -11.40 6.44 22.68
N LEU A 9 -12.19 7.36 23.25
CA LEU A 9 -11.83 8.09 24.47
C LEU A 9 -12.71 7.73 25.68
N GLU A 10 -13.74 6.89 25.52
CA GLU A 10 -14.74 6.57 26.55
C GLU A 10 -15.45 7.82 27.10
N GLU A 11 -15.44 8.92 26.33
CA GLU A 11 -16.02 10.19 26.73
C GLU A 11 -17.25 10.54 25.89
N GLN A 12 -18.28 11.02 26.57
CA GLN A 12 -19.47 11.57 25.92
C GLN A 12 -19.32 13.07 25.72
N LYS A 13 -19.64 13.53 24.51
CA LYS A 13 -19.81 14.95 24.22
C LYS A 13 -21.00 15.46 25.02
N GLU A 14 -20.88 16.69 25.53
CA GLU A 14 -22.05 17.39 26.06
C GLU A 14 -22.90 17.81 24.86
N ASP A 15 -24.10 17.23 24.68
CA ASP A 15 -24.90 17.51 23.48
C ASP A 15 -25.79 18.73 23.69
N VAL A 16 -25.65 19.73 22.83
CA VAL A 16 -26.48 20.94 22.82
C VAL A 16 -27.23 20.95 21.49
N HIS A 17 -28.56 20.84 21.57
CA HIS A 17 -29.40 20.84 20.38
C HIS A 17 -29.32 22.19 19.66
N HIS A 18 -29.18 22.17 18.34
CA HIS A 18 -28.95 23.37 17.51
C HIS A 18 -29.99 24.48 17.73
N ASN A 19 -31.27 24.12 17.90
CA ASN A 19 -32.36 25.06 18.17
C ASN A 19 -32.15 25.94 19.41
N VAL A 20 -31.44 25.43 20.42
CA VAL A 20 -31.28 26.09 21.72
C VAL A 20 -30.02 26.99 21.74
N ILE A 21 -29.17 26.91 20.71
CA ILE A 21 -27.91 27.66 20.65
C ILE A 21 -28.15 29.17 20.60
N THR A 22 -29.10 29.61 19.77
CA THR A 22 -29.43 31.04 19.62
C THR A 22 -29.99 31.62 20.93
N ASP A 23 -30.83 30.86 21.63
CA ASP A 23 -31.42 31.26 22.91
C ASP A 23 -30.35 31.32 24.01
N LEU A 24 -29.44 30.34 24.05
CA LEU A 24 -28.33 30.32 25.00
C LEU A 24 -27.34 31.47 24.78
N GLN A 25 -27.15 31.90 23.54
CA GLN A 25 -26.29 33.04 23.20
C GLN A 25 -26.92 34.38 23.62
N ASN A 26 -28.22 34.55 23.36
CA ASN A 26 -28.97 35.78 23.65
C ASN A 26 -29.42 35.91 25.12
N GLY A 27 -29.26 34.87 25.92
CA GLY A 27 -29.55 34.88 27.36
C GLY A 27 -28.48 35.58 28.20
N ASP A 28 -28.15 34.95 29.34
CA ASP A 28 -27.28 35.52 30.38
C ASP A 28 -25.80 35.16 30.22
N ALA A 29 -24.95 35.77 31.05
CA ALA A 29 -23.53 35.43 31.12
C ALA A 29 -23.29 33.93 31.42
N GLN A 30 -24.16 33.29 32.22
CA GLN A 30 -24.05 31.87 32.55
C GLN A 30 -24.40 30.95 31.37
N THR A 31 -25.41 31.30 30.55
CA THR A 31 -25.77 30.50 29.37
C THR A 31 -24.69 30.60 28.29
N ARG A 32 -24.10 31.79 28.11
CA ARG A 32 -22.92 31.98 27.27
C ARG A 32 -21.70 31.22 27.78
N ARG A 33 -21.48 31.15 29.10
CA ARG A 33 -20.41 30.33 29.69
C ARG A 33 -20.60 28.84 29.37
N ARG A 34 -21.81 28.31 29.47
CA ARG A 34 -22.10 26.91 29.09
C ARG A 34 -21.82 26.67 27.60
N LEU A 35 -22.24 27.57 26.73
CA LEU A 35 -21.96 27.48 25.29
C LEU A 35 -20.45 27.53 24.99
N ALA A 36 -19.70 28.36 25.71
CA ALA A 36 -18.24 28.43 25.59
C ALA A 36 -17.56 27.12 26.02
N VAL A 37 -18.01 26.48 27.11
CA VAL A 37 -17.49 25.16 27.56
C VAL A 37 -17.80 24.07 26.54
N TYR A 38 -19.01 24.06 25.98
CA TYR A 38 -19.40 23.16 24.88
C TYR A 38 -18.46 23.31 23.67
N CYS A 39 -18.24 24.55 23.22
CA CYS A 39 -17.37 24.83 22.08
C CYS A 39 -15.89 24.46 22.36
N LEU A 40 -15.41 24.73 23.57
CA LEU A 40 -14.06 24.36 24.00
C LEU A 40 -13.88 22.84 23.97
N LYS A 41 -14.85 22.08 24.51
CA LYS A 41 -14.82 20.61 24.49
C LYS A 41 -14.79 20.08 23.06
N ASP A 42 -15.59 20.65 22.16
CA ASP A 42 -15.60 20.30 20.73
C ASP A 42 -14.30 20.60 20.00
N ALA A 43 -13.62 21.69 20.34
CA ALA A 43 -12.32 22.02 19.75
C ALA A 43 -11.18 21.14 20.31
N TYR A 44 -11.31 20.69 21.56
CA TYR A 44 -10.26 19.91 22.25
C TYR A 44 -10.30 18.40 21.94
N LEU A 45 -11.49 17.84 21.75
CA LEU A 45 -11.67 16.42 21.43
C LEU A 45 -10.90 15.93 20.18
N PRO A 46 -10.86 16.67 19.04
CA PRO A 46 -10.08 16.27 17.88
C PRO A 46 -8.59 16.21 18.16
N LEU A 47 -8.06 17.14 18.97
CA LEU A 47 -6.66 17.15 19.37
C LEU A 47 -6.30 15.88 20.16
N ARG A 48 -7.17 15.48 21.09
CA ARG A 48 -6.99 14.24 21.85
C ARG A 48 -7.12 12.97 21.01
N LEU A 49 -8.04 12.97 20.04
CA LEU A 49 -8.16 11.86 19.10
C LEU A 49 -6.91 11.73 18.23
N LEU A 50 -6.38 12.86 17.75
CA LEU A 50 -5.18 12.91 16.92
C LEU A 50 -3.96 12.33 17.65
N ASP A 51 -3.84 12.65 18.94
CA ASP A 51 -2.77 12.15 19.81
C ASP A 51 -2.97 10.66 20.16
N LYS A 52 -4.18 10.26 20.61
CA LYS A 52 -4.49 8.86 20.95
C LYS A 52 -4.30 7.90 19.78
N LEU A 53 -4.62 8.34 18.56
CA LEU A 53 -4.45 7.55 17.34
C LEU A 53 -3.07 7.70 16.69
N MET A 54 -2.19 8.51 17.30
CA MET A 54 -0.85 8.83 16.80
C MET A 54 -0.86 9.27 15.32
N CYS A 55 -1.91 9.96 14.89
CA CYS A 55 -2.14 10.24 13.47
C CYS A 55 -1.00 11.05 12.85
N ILE A 56 -0.47 12.04 13.56
CA ILE A 56 0.65 12.85 13.06
C ILE A 56 1.90 11.98 12.92
N VAL A 57 2.25 11.22 13.96
CA VAL A 57 3.47 10.38 13.97
C VAL A 57 3.42 9.35 12.85
N ASN A 58 2.31 8.62 12.74
CA ASN A 58 2.12 7.59 11.71
C ASN A 58 2.19 8.16 10.29
N ASN A 59 1.63 9.34 10.06
CA ASN A 59 1.69 9.98 8.74
C ASN A 59 3.08 10.55 8.43
N ILE A 60 3.81 11.08 9.41
CA ILE A 60 5.19 11.54 9.22
C ILE A 60 6.10 10.35 8.87
N GLU A 61 5.98 9.23 9.59
CA GLU A 61 6.77 8.03 9.28
C GLU A 61 6.41 7.46 7.91
N MET A 62 5.13 7.40 7.55
CA MET A 62 4.70 7.01 6.20
C MET A 62 5.28 7.93 5.12
N ALA A 63 5.30 9.24 5.34
CA ALA A 63 5.87 10.21 4.40
C ALA A 63 7.38 10.04 4.26
N ARG A 64 8.10 9.78 5.36
CA ARG A 64 9.54 9.52 5.36
C ARG A 64 9.90 8.24 4.59
N VAL A 65 9.17 7.15 4.83
CA VAL A 65 9.39 5.87 4.16
C VAL A 65 9.06 5.95 2.68
N THR A 66 7.91 6.53 2.32
CA THR A 66 7.45 6.53 0.92
C THR A 66 7.99 7.69 0.09
N GLY A 67 8.51 8.74 0.73
CA GLY A 67 9.12 9.88 0.04
C GLY A 67 8.13 10.88 -0.57
N VAL A 68 6.87 10.87 -0.13
CA VAL A 68 5.83 11.78 -0.63
C VAL A 68 5.53 12.91 0.38
N PRO A 69 5.06 14.08 -0.08
CA PRO A 69 4.60 15.13 0.82
C PRO A 69 3.47 14.66 1.74
N LEU A 70 3.41 15.19 2.96
CA LEU A 70 2.37 14.85 3.94
C LEU A 70 0.94 15.07 3.40
N THR A 71 0.74 16.12 2.61
CA THR A 71 -0.55 16.44 1.97
C THR A 71 -1.02 15.33 1.03
N TYR A 72 -0.10 14.59 0.39
CA TYR A 72 -0.44 13.50 -0.52
C TYR A 72 -0.98 12.27 0.22
N LEU A 73 -0.66 12.09 1.50
CA LEU A 73 -1.22 10.98 2.28
C LEU A 73 -2.72 11.13 2.53
N LEU A 74 -3.23 12.36 2.52
CA LEU A 74 -4.66 12.67 2.71
C LEU A 74 -5.40 12.82 1.38
N THR A 75 -4.73 13.32 0.34
CA THR A 75 -5.38 13.73 -0.93
C THR A 75 -5.15 12.76 -2.08
N ARG A 76 -4.14 11.88 -2.01
CA ARG A 76 -3.76 10.94 -3.08
C ARG A 76 -3.85 9.49 -2.62
N GLY A 77 -4.01 8.59 -3.60
CA GLY A 77 -4.06 7.15 -3.36
C GLY A 77 -2.69 6.49 -3.19
N GLN A 78 -2.68 5.16 -3.14
CA GLN A 78 -1.47 4.37 -2.91
C GLN A 78 -0.47 4.41 -4.09
N GLN A 79 -0.96 4.57 -5.33
CA GLN A 79 -0.11 4.56 -6.52
C GLN A 79 1.01 5.61 -6.47
N VAL A 80 0.71 6.82 -5.98
CA VAL A 80 1.70 7.92 -5.90
C VAL A 80 2.87 7.54 -4.99
N LYS A 81 2.63 6.74 -3.95
CA LYS A 81 3.67 6.26 -3.02
C LYS A 81 4.58 5.23 -3.70
N VAL A 82 4.00 4.33 -4.49
CA VAL A 82 4.77 3.32 -5.23
C VAL A 82 5.57 3.98 -6.34
N VAL A 83 4.97 4.88 -7.11
CA VAL A 83 5.63 5.63 -8.19
C VAL A 83 6.78 6.47 -7.64
N SER A 84 6.60 7.14 -6.49
CA SER A 84 7.68 7.91 -5.86
C SER A 84 8.91 7.04 -5.52
N GLN A 85 8.68 5.89 -4.89
CA GLN A 85 9.77 4.94 -4.56
C GLN A 85 10.42 4.36 -5.81
N LEU A 86 9.61 3.99 -6.81
CA LEU A 86 10.09 3.43 -8.07
C LEU A 86 10.94 4.44 -8.84
N LEU A 87 10.51 5.70 -8.94
CA LEU A 87 11.28 6.75 -9.61
C LEU A 87 12.61 7.03 -8.93
N ARG A 88 12.63 7.07 -7.59
CA ARG A 88 13.87 7.25 -6.82
C ARG A 88 14.88 6.15 -7.11
N LYS A 89 14.43 4.89 -7.04
CA LYS A 89 15.30 3.74 -7.32
C LYS A 89 15.69 3.61 -8.79
N ALA A 90 14.77 3.93 -9.71
CA ALA A 90 15.08 3.98 -11.12
C ALA A 90 16.19 5.01 -11.41
N HIS A 91 16.13 6.19 -10.80
CA HIS A 91 17.18 7.20 -10.94
C HIS A 91 18.54 6.74 -10.40
N GLU A 92 18.59 6.07 -9.24
CA GLU A 92 19.83 5.52 -8.66
C GLU A 92 20.53 4.50 -9.59
N HIS A 93 19.74 3.69 -10.29
CA HIS A 93 20.23 2.67 -11.23
C HIS A 93 20.32 3.16 -12.69
N GLY A 94 20.03 4.43 -12.97
CA GLY A 94 20.08 5.01 -14.33
C GLY A 94 18.96 4.54 -15.28
N TYR A 95 17.83 4.08 -14.76
CA TYR A 95 16.67 3.68 -15.55
C TYR A 95 15.73 4.85 -15.86
N LEU A 96 15.08 4.77 -17.02
CA LEU A 96 13.99 5.65 -17.40
C LEU A 96 12.66 4.91 -17.30
N LEU A 97 11.66 5.56 -16.68
CA LEU A 97 10.33 5.00 -16.55
C LEU A 97 9.49 5.36 -17.79
N PRO A 98 9.06 4.37 -18.60
CA PRO A 98 8.21 4.62 -19.75
C PRO A 98 6.81 5.05 -19.30
N THR A 99 6.18 5.96 -20.05
CA THR A 99 4.79 6.34 -19.81
C THR A 99 3.89 5.47 -20.68
N TYR A 100 3.20 4.50 -20.06
CA TYR A 100 2.20 3.68 -20.74
C TYR A 100 0.80 4.24 -20.50
N GLN A 101 0.02 4.36 -21.56
CA GLN A 101 -1.42 4.57 -21.44
C GLN A 101 -2.06 3.23 -21.08
N SER A 102 -2.79 3.19 -19.96
CA SER A 102 -3.52 1.99 -19.54
C SER A 102 -4.56 1.64 -20.59
N GLN A 103 -4.37 0.52 -21.27
CA GLN A 103 -5.46 -0.15 -21.98
C GLN A 103 -6.23 -0.99 -20.96
N GLN A 104 -7.55 -1.07 -21.07
CA GLN A 104 -8.34 -2.00 -20.24
C GLN A 104 -7.83 -3.41 -20.53
N GLY A 105 -7.17 -4.01 -19.53
CA GLY A 105 -6.72 -5.38 -19.60
C GLY A 105 -7.86 -6.34 -19.29
N ASP A 106 -7.73 -7.57 -19.79
CA ASP A 106 -8.62 -8.67 -19.45
C ASP A 106 -8.55 -9.02 -17.96
N GLU A 107 -9.61 -9.64 -17.46
CA GLU A 107 -9.67 -10.11 -16.08
C GLU A 107 -8.67 -11.26 -15.84
N PHE A 108 -7.85 -11.15 -14.80
CA PHE A 108 -6.84 -12.15 -14.47
C PHE A 108 -7.35 -13.12 -13.40
N VAL A 109 -6.88 -14.38 -13.44
CA VAL A 109 -7.23 -15.37 -12.42
C VAL A 109 -6.66 -14.95 -11.06
N GLY A 110 -7.55 -14.78 -10.08
CA GLY A 110 -7.22 -14.41 -8.71
C GLY A 110 -6.72 -15.57 -7.84
N ALA A 111 -6.83 -15.40 -6.52
CA ALA A 111 -6.43 -16.42 -5.56
C ALA A 111 -7.40 -17.61 -5.53
N THR A 112 -6.87 -18.81 -5.25
CA THR A 112 -7.68 -20.00 -5.00
C THR A 112 -8.10 -20.05 -3.54
N VAL A 113 -9.39 -20.33 -3.29
CA VAL A 113 -9.94 -20.57 -1.95
C VAL A 113 -10.31 -22.04 -1.85
N LEU A 114 -9.86 -22.72 -0.79
CA LEU A 114 -10.21 -24.11 -0.54
C LEU A 114 -11.64 -24.19 0.04
N GLU A 115 -12.39 -25.20 -0.38
CA GLU A 115 -13.74 -25.43 0.16
C GLU A 115 -13.67 -25.86 1.63
N PRO A 116 -14.33 -25.12 2.55
CA PRO A 116 -14.27 -25.43 3.96
C PRO A 116 -15.15 -26.65 4.29
N ARG A 117 -14.66 -27.52 5.16
CA ARG A 117 -15.48 -28.54 5.80
C ARG A 117 -16.29 -27.88 6.91
N LYS A 118 -17.57 -27.65 6.66
CA LYS A 118 -18.47 -26.99 7.61
C LYS A 118 -18.81 -27.96 8.74
N GLY A 119 -18.68 -27.50 9.98
CA GLY A 119 -19.00 -28.29 11.16
C GLY A 119 -18.55 -27.62 12.45
N PHE A 120 -18.94 -28.22 13.56
CA PHE A 120 -18.38 -27.89 14.87
C PHE A 120 -17.18 -28.79 15.13
N TYR A 121 -16.05 -28.19 15.49
CA TYR A 121 -14.81 -28.90 15.79
C TYR A 121 -14.53 -28.82 17.29
N ASN A 122 -14.48 -29.98 17.94
CA ASN A 122 -14.15 -30.13 19.36
C ASN A 122 -12.65 -30.44 19.60
N GLU A 123 -11.85 -30.48 18.54
CA GLU A 123 -10.41 -30.73 18.56
C GLU A 123 -9.63 -29.47 18.17
N PRO A 124 -8.40 -29.26 18.67
CA PRO A 124 -7.59 -28.10 18.30
C PRO A 124 -7.26 -28.06 16.80
N ILE A 125 -7.50 -26.93 16.14
CA ILE A 125 -7.13 -26.68 14.74
C ILE A 125 -5.93 -25.74 14.70
N ALA A 126 -4.81 -26.21 14.16
CA ALA A 126 -3.64 -25.37 13.91
C ALA A 126 -3.88 -24.48 12.68
N THR A 127 -3.70 -23.17 12.84
CA THR A 127 -3.75 -22.20 11.74
C THR A 127 -2.34 -21.84 11.29
N LEU A 128 -2.08 -22.00 9.99
CA LEU A 128 -0.79 -21.67 9.36
C LEU A 128 -1.02 -20.58 8.32
N ASP A 129 -0.20 -19.53 8.37
CA ASP A 129 -0.26 -18.40 7.45
C ASP A 129 1.15 -18.00 7.00
N PHE A 130 1.26 -17.45 5.79
CA PHE A 130 2.50 -16.92 5.23
C PHE A 130 2.64 -15.43 5.55
N ALA A 131 3.69 -15.06 6.27
CA ALA A 131 3.99 -13.66 6.54
C ALA A 131 4.40 -12.91 5.26
N SER A 132 3.53 -12.06 4.73
CA SER A 132 3.78 -11.25 3.52
C SER A 132 4.01 -12.11 2.27
N LEU A 133 3.04 -12.96 1.94
CA LEU A 133 3.10 -13.92 0.82
C LEU A 133 3.58 -13.29 -0.49
N TYR A 134 2.85 -12.32 -1.07
CA TYR A 134 3.20 -11.75 -2.38
C TYR A 134 4.53 -11.01 -2.41
N PRO A 135 4.87 -10.14 -1.43
CA PRO A 135 6.21 -9.55 -1.36
C PRO A 135 7.31 -10.61 -1.32
N SER A 136 7.10 -11.70 -0.57
CA SER A 136 8.09 -12.78 -0.46
C SER A 136 8.27 -13.53 -1.78
N ILE A 137 7.18 -13.82 -2.50
CA ILE A 137 7.24 -14.43 -3.85
C ILE A 137 8.00 -13.52 -4.82
N MET A 138 7.70 -12.22 -4.83
CA MET A 138 8.36 -11.27 -5.73
C MET A 138 9.86 -11.17 -5.47
N MET A 139 10.29 -11.13 -4.21
CA MET A 139 11.70 -11.11 -3.86
C MET A 139 12.41 -12.44 -4.15
N ALA A 140 11.80 -13.57 -3.77
CA ALA A 140 12.42 -14.90 -3.94
C ALA A 140 12.64 -15.27 -5.41
N HIS A 141 11.73 -14.86 -6.29
CA HIS A 141 11.79 -15.13 -7.73
C HIS A 141 12.25 -13.93 -8.56
N ASN A 142 12.76 -12.87 -7.93
CA ASN A 142 13.28 -11.66 -8.60
C ASN A 142 12.28 -11.05 -9.62
N LEU A 143 10.99 -11.01 -9.28
CA LEU A 143 9.93 -10.53 -10.16
C LEU A 143 9.93 -9.00 -10.20
N CYS A 144 10.37 -8.43 -11.33
CA CYS A 144 10.44 -6.99 -11.53
C CYS A 144 10.22 -6.62 -13.00
N TYR A 145 9.82 -5.38 -13.27
CA TYR A 145 9.76 -4.83 -14.62
C TYR A 145 11.12 -4.89 -15.34
N THR A 146 12.22 -4.69 -14.60
CA THR A 146 13.58 -4.69 -15.15
C THR A 146 14.13 -6.08 -15.45
N THR A 147 13.51 -7.13 -14.90
CA THR A 147 13.97 -8.52 -15.04
C THR A 147 13.07 -9.35 -15.94
N LEU A 148 11.97 -8.78 -16.42
CA LEU A 148 11.02 -9.42 -17.33
C LEU A 148 11.60 -9.55 -18.74
N LEU A 149 11.63 -10.79 -19.24
CA LEU A 149 12.02 -11.09 -20.62
C LEU A 149 10.78 -11.11 -21.52
N GLN A 150 10.66 -10.12 -22.40
CA GLN A 150 9.53 -10.04 -23.33
C GLN A 150 9.75 -10.92 -24.57
N VAL A 151 9.13 -12.10 -24.56
CA VAL A 151 9.28 -13.11 -25.61
C VAL A 151 8.57 -12.75 -26.92
N ASN A 152 7.62 -11.79 -26.90
CA ASN A 152 6.73 -11.52 -28.04
C ASN A 152 7.01 -10.20 -28.78
N THR A 153 7.96 -9.38 -28.33
CA THR A 153 8.19 -8.04 -28.89
C THR A 153 9.52 -7.97 -29.62
N THR A 154 9.50 -8.30 -30.91
CA THR A 154 10.44 -7.67 -31.84
C THR A 154 9.88 -6.29 -32.21
N PRO A 155 10.71 -5.23 -32.31
CA PRO A 155 10.25 -3.89 -32.71
C PRO A 155 9.76 -3.79 -34.18
N HIS A 156 9.73 -4.90 -34.94
CA HIS A 156 9.46 -4.92 -36.38
C HIS A 156 8.35 -5.88 -36.83
N GLY A 157 7.47 -6.33 -35.93
CA GLY A 157 6.25 -7.07 -36.34
C GLY A 157 6.50 -8.46 -36.94
N SER A 158 7.72 -8.98 -36.89
CA SER A 158 8.00 -10.38 -37.20
C SER A 158 7.63 -11.24 -36.00
N THR A 159 6.50 -11.94 -36.10
CA THR A 159 6.14 -13.09 -35.27
C THR A 159 7.25 -14.13 -35.30
N GLY A 160 7.81 -14.49 -34.15
CA GLY A 160 8.53 -15.77 -34.01
C GLY A 160 9.95 -15.75 -33.44
N GLY A 161 10.27 -14.89 -32.48
CA GLY A 161 11.50 -15.03 -31.69
C GLY A 161 11.17 -15.53 -30.29
N GLY A 162 11.06 -16.85 -30.09
CA GLY A 162 10.93 -17.42 -28.73
C GLY A 162 12.10 -17.02 -27.82
N ILE A 163 12.13 -17.54 -26.58
CA ILE A 163 13.20 -17.25 -25.59
C ILE A 163 14.60 -17.42 -26.18
N GLN A 164 14.76 -18.35 -27.13
CA GLN A 164 16.00 -18.60 -27.87
C GLN A 164 16.64 -17.33 -28.47
N ALA A 165 15.83 -16.42 -29.02
CA ALA A 165 16.33 -15.18 -29.62
C ALA A 165 16.87 -14.20 -28.57
N LEU A 166 16.24 -14.15 -27.40
CA LEU A 166 16.72 -13.35 -26.27
C LEU A 166 17.96 -13.98 -25.64
N VAL A 167 17.98 -15.30 -25.50
CA VAL A 167 19.11 -16.08 -25.01
C VAL A 167 20.35 -15.84 -25.86
N GLN A 168 20.23 -15.88 -27.19
CA GLN A 168 21.34 -15.57 -28.09
C GLN A 168 21.73 -14.09 -28.05
N ARG A 169 20.77 -13.17 -27.94
CA ARG A 169 21.05 -11.73 -27.91
C ARG A 169 21.80 -11.30 -26.66
N TYR A 170 21.47 -11.89 -25.52
CA TYR A 170 22.04 -11.55 -24.22
C TYR A 170 23.05 -12.57 -23.70
N ASN A 171 23.39 -13.60 -24.49
CA ASN A 171 24.27 -14.71 -24.11
C ASN A 171 23.86 -15.35 -22.77
N LEU A 172 22.56 -15.58 -22.57
CA LEU A 172 22.03 -16.19 -21.35
C LEU A 172 22.11 -17.73 -21.45
N THR A 173 22.28 -18.38 -20.31
CA THR A 173 22.17 -19.84 -20.20
C THR A 173 20.81 -20.24 -19.63
N ASP A 174 20.46 -21.53 -19.71
CA ASP A 174 19.20 -22.05 -19.14
C ASP A 174 19.15 -21.89 -17.61
N GLU A 175 20.30 -21.70 -16.95
CA GLU A 175 20.38 -21.45 -15.51
C GLU A 175 20.14 -19.98 -15.14
N ASP A 176 20.10 -19.07 -16.12
CA ASP A 176 20.08 -17.63 -15.88
C ASP A 176 18.68 -17.04 -15.76
N TYR A 177 17.65 -17.81 -16.13
CA TYR A 177 16.26 -17.37 -16.09
C TYR A 177 15.35 -18.41 -15.44
N ILE A 178 14.14 -17.96 -15.10
CA ILE A 178 13.05 -18.80 -14.57
C ILE A 178 11.81 -18.60 -15.42
N LYS A 179 10.96 -19.64 -15.47
CA LYS A 179 9.64 -19.60 -16.11
C LYS A 179 8.55 -19.64 -15.05
N THR A 180 7.61 -18.70 -15.09
CA THR A 180 6.45 -18.67 -14.17
C THR A 180 5.38 -19.68 -14.59
N PRO A 181 4.44 -20.04 -13.70
CA PRO A 181 3.30 -20.89 -14.04
C PRO A 181 2.43 -20.33 -15.18
N THR A 182 2.39 -19.00 -15.33
CA THR A 182 1.69 -18.30 -16.43
C THR A 182 2.47 -18.30 -17.75
N GLY A 183 3.71 -18.80 -17.75
CA GLY A 183 4.56 -18.88 -18.94
C GLY A 183 5.42 -17.65 -19.22
N ALA A 184 5.50 -16.68 -18.31
CA ALA A 184 6.41 -15.54 -18.41
C ALA A 184 7.83 -15.91 -17.98
N TYR A 185 8.83 -15.18 -18.48
CA TYR A 185 10.24 -15.45 -18.20
C TYR A 185 10.89 -14.28 -17.47
N PHE A 186 11.67 -14.57 -16.43
CA PHE A 186 12.38 -13.58 -15.62
C PHE A 186 13.84 -13.97 -15.43
N VAL A 187 14.74 -12.98 -15.44
CA VAL A 187 16.17 -13.18 -15.17
C VAL A 187 16.42 -13.35 -13.67
N LYS A 188 17.34 -14.23 -13.29
CA LYS A 188 17.76 -14.43 -11.90
C LYS A 188 18.58 -13.27 -11.35
N SER A 189 18.67 -13.20 -10.02
CA SER A 189 19.28 -12.09 -9.29
C SER A 189 20.79 -11.93 -9.48
N HIS A 190 21.51 -12.98 -9.89
CA HIS A 190 22.97 -12.92 -10.10
C HIS A 190 23.38 -12.11 -11.33
N ILE A 191 22.49 -11.95 -12.32
CA ILE A 191 22.73 -11.08 -13.48
C ILE A 191 22.20 -9.68 -13.23
N CYS A 192 20.95 -9.58 -12.79
CA CYS A 192 20.31 -8.29 -12.53
C CYS A 192 19.39 -8.41 -11.33
N HIS A 193 19.66 -7.60 -10.31
CA HIS A 193 18.77 -7.48 -9.17
C HIS A 193 17.63 -6.50 -9.50
N GLY A 194 16.39 -6.97 -9.36
CA GLY A 194 15.22 -6.15 -9.65
C GLY A 194 15.02 -4.99 -8.66
N ILE A 195 14.55 -3.86 -9.17
CA ILE A 195 14.22 -2.68 -8.35
C ILE A 195 13.06 -2.95 -7.36
N LEU A 196 12.03 -3.68 -7.80
CA LEU A 196 10.86 -3.99 -6.95
C LEU A 196 11.24 -4.84 -5.73
N PRO A 197 12.02 -5.94 -5.87
CA PRO A 197 12.59 -6.65 -4.74
C PRO A 197 13.30 -5.75 -3.72
N GLU A 198 14.12 -4.81 -4.18
CA GLU A 198 14.85 -3.89 -3.31
C GLU A 198 13.90 -2.97 -2.50
N ILE A 199 12.90 -2.39 -3.18
CA ILE A 199 11.87 -1.55 -2.52
C ILE A 199 11.09 -2.37 -1.48
N LEU A 200 10.69 -3.59 -1.82
CA LEU A 200 9.95 -4.47 -0.91
C LEU A 200 10.79 -4.86 0.31
N GLN A 201 12.08 -5.12 0.13
CA GLN A 201 13.00 -5.40 1.22
C GLN A 201 13.11 -4.21 2.18
N GLN A 202 13.20 -2.98 1.65
CA GLN A 202 13.21 -1.77 2.47
C GLN A 202 11.90 -1.61 3.26
N LEU A 203 10.74 -1.80 2.61
CA LEU A 203 9.43 -1.72 3.27
C LEU A 203 9.25 -2.79 4.35
N LEU A 204 9.69 -4.02 4.11
CA LEU A 204 9.64 -5.09 5.10
C LEU A 204 10.61 -4.84 6.26
N SER A 205 11.78 -4.26 6.00
CA SER A 205 12.71 -3.86 7.05
C SER A 205 12.12 -2.76 7.95
N ALA A 206 11.39 -1.80 7.36
CA ALA A 206 10.70 -0.77 8.11
C ALA A 206 9.53 -1.33 8.94
N ARG A 207 8.82 -2.36 8.44
CA ARG A 207 7.73 -3.02 9.18
C ARG A 207 8.21 -3.84 10.39
N LYS A 208 9.45 -4.34 10.36
CA LYS A 208 10.02 -5.15 11.45
C LYS A 208 10.53 -4.31 12.63
N LYS A 209 10.74 -3.01 12.42
CA LYS A 209 11.14 -2.06 13.47
C LYS A 209 9.91 -1.57 14.23
#